data_AF-A0A1X9MJL5-F1
#
_entry.id   AF-A0A1X9MJL5-F1
#
_cell.length_a   1.000
_cell.length_b   1.000
_cell.length_c   1.000
_cell.angle_alpha   90.00
_cell.angle_beta   90.00
_cell.angle_gamma   90.00
#
_symmetry.space_group_name_H-M   'P 1'
#
loop_
_entity.id
_entity.type
_entity.pdbx_description
1 polymer ?
#
loop_
_entity_poly.entity_id
_entity_poly.type
_entity_poly.pdbx_seq_one_letter_code
_entity_poly.pdbx_strand_id
1 'polypeptide(L)'
;MTLINSFIIDVWKQNIQDFKEFGELAKQANCTTGKMYFRGLQYQCLLFIPVYYIPILYILSVLPLAVIFSAINNTITDTIILTAAVAMITLFMIIFVVFARLIKTKGHPQMKKNLIEKFIDEKPVKKVK
;
A
#
# COMPACT_ATOMS: atom_id res chain seq x y z
N MET A 1 0.51 -11.71 19.78
CA MET A 1 0.46 -12.16 18.37
C MET A 1 -0.88 -11.91 17.67
N THR A 2 -1.87 -11.26 18.33
CA THR A 2 -3.24 -11.04 17.81
C THR A 2 -3.42 -9.73 17.03
N LEU A 3 -2.73 -8.64 17.40
CA LEU A 3 -2.87 -7.32 16.76
C LEU A 3 -2.22 -7.21 15.36
N ILE A 4 -1.07 -7.88 15.16
CA ILE A 4 -0.37 -7.85 13.87
C ILE A 4 -1.15 -8.68 12.83
N ASN A 5 -1.67 -9.84 13.24
CA ASN A 5 -2.50 -10.68 12.38
C ASN A 5 -3.81 -9.99 11.98
N SER A 6 -4.49 -9.30 12.92
CA SER A 6 -5.70 -8.56 12.58
C SER A 6 -5.42 -7.41 11.61
N PHE A 7 -4.37 -6.62 11.86
CA PHE A 7 -3.99 -5.52 10.98
C PHE A 7 -3.64 -5.98 9.56
N ILE A 8 -2.86 -7.06 9.45
CA ILE A 8 -2.48 -7.63 8.15
C ILE A 8 -3.71 -8.13 7.38
N ILE A 9 -4.58 -8.88 8.06
CA ILE A 9 -5.79 -9.42 7.44
C ILE A 9 -6.71 -8.29 6.99
N ASP A 10 -6.84 -7.21 7.76
CA ASP A 10 -7.70 -6.08 7.42
C ASP A 10 -7.17 -5.29 6.21
N VAL A 11 -5.86 -5.01 6.17
CA VAL A 11 -5.21 -4.36 5.01
C VAL A 11 -5.37 -5.22 3.75
N TRP A 12 -5.22 -6.54 3.89
CA TRP A 12 -5.38 -7.47 2.78
C TRP A 12 -6.83 -7.54 2.28
N LYS A 13 -7.80 -7.65 3.20
CA LYS A 13 -9.24 -7.62 2.88
C LYS A 13 -9.64 -6.33 2.17
N GLN A 14 -9.20 -5.18 2.68
CA GLN A 14 -9.45 -3.89 2.04
C GLN A 14 -8.86 -3.84 0.62
N ASN A 15 -7.60 -4.25 0.44
CA ASN A 15 -6.99 -4.28 -0.90
C ASN A 15 -7.74 -5.22 -1.87
N ILE A 16 -8.26 -6.35 -1.41
CA ILE A 16 -9.06 -7.27 -2.23
C ILE A 16 -10.42 -6.66 -2.59
N GLN A 17 -11.08 -6.00 -1.64
CA GLN A 17 -12.34 -5.29 -1.90
C GLN A 17 -12.15 -4.18 -2.93
N ASP A 18 -11.14 -3.34 -2.74
CA ASP A 18 -10.76 -2.28 -3.67
C ASP A 18 -10.44 -2.87 -5.06
N PHE A 19 -9.68 -3.97 -5.11
CA PHE A 19 -9.34 -4.67 -6.35
C PHE A 19 -10.58 -5.14 -7.11
N LYS A 20 -11.56 -5.73 -6.42
CA LYS A 20 -12.81 -6.16 -7.03
C LYS A 20 -13.62 -4.97 -7.53
N GLU A 21 -13.72 -3.92 -6.73
CA GLU A 21 -14.47 -2.71 -7.08
C GLU A 21 -13.90 -2.02 -8.32
N PHE A 22 -12.59 -1.82 -8.39
CA PHE A 22 -11.94 -1.25 -9.59
C PHE A 22 -12.10 -2.16 -10.82
N GLY A 23 -12.13 -3.47 -10.63
CA GLY A 23 -12.42 -4.43 -11.70
C GLY A 23 -13.85 -4.32 -12.23
N GLU A 24 -14.83 -4.05 -11.38
CA GLU A 24 -16.22 -3.80 -11.79
C GLU A 24 -16.36 -2.45 -12.50
N LEU A 25 -15.73 -1.39 -11.98
CA LEU A 25 -15.70 -0.07 -12.62
C LEU A 25 -15.02 -0.13 -14.00
N ALA A 26 -13.97 -0.95 -14.16
CA ALA A 26 -13.35 -1.21 -15.45
C ALA A 26 -14.29 -1.91 -16.44
N LYS A 27 -15.26 -2.71 -15.97
CA LYS A 27 -16.28 -3.32 -16.85
C LYS A 27 -17.37 -2.32 -17.22
N GLN A 28 -17.69 -1.40 -16.31
CA GLN A 28 -18.71 -0.35 -16.50
C GLN A 28 -18.23 0.81 -17.38
N ALA A 29 -16.92 0.99 -17.54
CA ALA A 29 -16.38 2.06 -18.37
C ALA A 29 -16.71 1.88 -19.86
N ASN A 30 -17.18 2.96 -20.50
CA ASN A 30 -17.69 2.94 -21.88
C ASN A 30 -16.59 2.86 -22.94
N CYS A 31 -15.36 3.29 -22.63
CA CYS A 31 -14.25 3.33 -23.58
C CYS A 31 -13.04 2.52 -23.12
N THR A 32 -12.27 1.99 -24.08
CA THR A 32 -11.05 1.19 -23.85
C THR A 32 -10.04 1.92 -22.95
N THR A 33 -9.92 3.24 -23.10
CA THR A 33 -9.05 4.10 -22.29
C THR A 33 -9.47 4.12 -20.81
N GLY A 34 -10.77 4.29 -20.52
CA GLY A 34 -11.30 4.21 -19.16
C GLY A 34 -11.06 2.84 -18.52
N LYS A 35 -11.29 1.75 -19.28
CA LYS A 35 -11.00 0.38 -18.83
C LYS A 35 -9.53 0.21 -18.44
N MET A 36 -8.62 0.78 -19.22
CA MET A 36 -7.18 0.73 -18.94
C MET A 36 -6.83 1.46 -17.65
N TYR A 37 -7.37 2.65 -17.41
CA TYR A 37 -7.13 3.40 -16.17
C TYR A 37 -7.68 2.69 -14.92
N PHE A 38 -8.91 2.18 -14.97
CA PHE A 38 -9.48 1.42 -13.85
C PHE A 38 -8.72 0.12 -13.58
N ARG A 39 -8.27 -0.60 -14.62
CA ARG A 39 -7.37 -1.75 -14.45
C ARG A 39 -6.02 -1.34 -13.87
N GLY A 40 -5.47 -0.19 -14.26
CA GLY A 40 -4.26 0.38 -13.65
C GLY A 40 -4.40 0.58 -12.15
N LEU A 41 -5.51 1.20 -11.71
CA LEU A 41 -5.83 1.36 -10.29
C LEU A 41 -6.02 0.00 -9.59
N GLN A 42 -6.65 -0.96 -10.25
CA GLN A 42 -6.80 -2.31 -9.74
C GLN A 42 -5.44 -2.98 -9.47
N TYR A 43 -4.48 -2.89 -10.40
CA TYR A 43 -3.13 -3.43 -10.17
C TYR A 43 -2.35 -2.68 -9.08
N GLN A 44 -2.55 -1.36 -8.95
CA GLN A 44 -1.96 -0.57 -7.86
C GLN A 44 -2.44 -1.05 -6.47
N CYS A 45 -3.70 -1.49 -6.35
CA CYS A 45 -4.20 -2.11 -5.10
C CYS A 45 -3.40 -3.35 -4.69
N LEU A 46 -2.95 -4.16 -5.65
CA LEU A 46 -2.08 -5.32 -5.36
C LEU A 46 -0.67 -4.87 -4.95
N LEU A 47 -0.13 -3.82 -5.56
CA LEU A 47 1.20 -3.28 -5.23
C LEU A 47 1.27 -2.72 -3.81
N PHE A 48 0.17 -2.24 -3.23
CA PHE A 48 0.16 -1.80 -1.83
C PHE A 48 0.42 -2.95 -0.84
N ILE A 49 0.08 -4.19 -1.18
CA ILE A 49 0.30 -5.34 -0.28
C ILE A 49 1.79 -5.52 0.07
N PRO A 50 2.71 -5.72 -0.89
CA PRO A 50 4.13 -5.86 -0.58
C PRO A 50 4.72 -4.58 0.02
N VAL A 51 4.20 -3.40 -0.32
CA VAL A 51 4.65 -2.12 0.27
C VAL A 51 4.44 -2.07 1.78
N TYR A 52 3.35 -2.65 2.31
CA TYR A 52 3.16 -2.77 3.76
C TYR A 52 3.86 -3.98 4.36
N TYR A 53 3.96 -5.09 3.61
CA TYR A 53 4.51 -6.35 4.12
C TYR A 53 6.03 -6.37 4.22
N ILE A 54 6.73 -5.85 3.21
CA ILE A 54 8.21 -5.88 3.15
C ILE A 54 8.83 -5.14 4.35
N PRO A 55 8.38 -3.93 4.72
CA PRO A 55 8.91 -3.23 5.90
C PRO A 55 8.67 -3.99 7.20
N ILE A 56 7.50 -4.63 7.36
CA ILE A 56 7.21 -5.45 8.54
C ILE A 56 8.15 -6.65 8.61
N LEU A 57 8.33 -7.38 7.50
CA LEU A 57 9.26 -8.50 7.42
C LEU A 57 10.71 -8.07 7.66
N TYR A 58 11.11 -6.91 7.14
CA TYR A 58 12.42 -6.33 7.39
C TYR A 58 12.63 -6.05 8.88
N ILE A 59 11.68 -5.37 9.55
CA ILE A 59 11.79 -5.10 10.99
C ILE A 59 11.84 -6.40 11.80
N LEU A 60 11.02 -7.40 11.45
CA LEU A 60 10.98 -8.68 12.16
C LEU A 60 12.24 -9.53 11.97
N SER A 61 12.95 -9.40 10.85
CA SER A 61 14.13 -10.22 10.54
C SER A 61 15.46 -9.51 10.82
N VAL A 62 15.58 -8.25 10.41
CA VAL A 62 16.84 -7.49 10.48
C VAL A 62 17.08 -6.92 11.88
N LEU A 63 16.04 -6.50 12.59
CA LEU A 63 16.21 -5.93 13.93
C LEU A 63 16.78 -6.96 14.94
N PRO A 64 16.26 -8.21 15.03
CA PRO A 64 16.84 -9.22 15.92
C PRO A 64 18.25 -9.62 15.52
N LEU A 65 18.54 -9.75 14.22
CA LEU A 65 19.87 -10.06 13.73
C LEU A 65 20.88 -8.96 14.07
N ALA A 66 20.48 -7.68 13.95
CA ALA A 66 21.31 -6.56 14.33
C ALA A 66 21.64 -6.54 15.83
N VAL A 67 20.67 -6.89 16.67
CA VAL A 67 20.86 -7.04 18.13
C VAL A 67 21.81 -8.19 18.45
N ILE A 68 21.62 -9.36 17.83
CA ILE A 68 22.50 -10.53 18.03
C ILE A 68 23.92 -10.22 17.58
N PHE A 69 24.10 -9.62 16.40
CA PHE A 69 25.42 -9.28 15.87
C PHE A 69 26.14 -8.24 16.73
N SER A 70 25.39 -7.27 17.27
CA SER A 70 25.92 -6.28 18.21
C SER A 70 26.31 -6.88 19.56
N ALA A 71 25.63 -7.94 20.00
CA ALA A 71 25.97 -8.65 21.24
C ALA A 71 27.22 -9.54 21.09
N ILE A 72 27.49 -10.05 19.88
CA ILE A 72 28.66 -10.89 19.59
C ILE A 72 29.91 -10.03 19.39
N ASN A 73 29.78 -8.89 18.71
CA ASN A 73 30.92 -8.02 18.43
C ASN A 73 31.10 -6.98 19.55
N ASN A 74 32.17 -7.11 20.33
CA ASN A 74 32.51 -6.21 21.44
C ASN A 74 33.12 -4.85 20.99
N THR A 75 33.08 -4.53 19.70
CA THR A 75 33.66 -3.30 19.15
C THR A 75 32.59 -2.22 19.09
N ILE A 76 32.72 -1.18 19.94
CA ILE A 76 31.77 -0.05 20.01
C ILE A 76 31.54 0.59 18.61
N THR A 77 32.59 0.71 17.81
CA THR A 77 32.53 1.31 16.46
C THR A 77 31.63 0.52 15.50
N ASP A 78 31.73 -0.81 15.48
CA ASP A 78 30.97 -1.66 14.57
C ASP A 78 29.47 -1.69 14.96
N THR A 79 29.19 -1.70 16.26
CA THR A 79 27.84 -1.59 16.80
C THR A 79 27.17 -0.27 16.40
N ILE A 80 27.90 0.85 16.47
CA ILE A 80 27.36 2.17 16.08
C ILE A 80 27.04 2.22 14.60
N ILE A 81 27.94 1.73 13.74
CA ILE A 81 27.75 1.73 12.27
C ILE A 81 26.54 0.87 11.89
N LEU A 82 26.45 -0.34 12.46
CA LEU A 82 25.32 -1.25 12.21
C LEU A 82 23.99 -0.64 12.67
N THR A 83 23.96 -0.05 13.87
CA THR A 83 22.76 0.58 14.41
C THR A 83 22.33 1.77 13.56
N ALA A 84 23.26 2.62 13.13
CA ALA A 84 22.99 3.76 12.27
C ALA A 84 22.44 3.32 10.90
N ALA A 85 23.04 2.28 10.29
CA ALA A 85 22.57 1.74 9.01
C ALA A 85 21.14 1.19 9.12
N VAL A 86 20.85 0.39 10.15
CA VAL A 86 19.50 -0.15 10.39
C VAL A 86 18.50 0.97 10.63
N ALA A 87 18.86 1.99 11.42
CA ALA A 87 18.00 3.14 11.69
C ALA A 87 17.68 3.93 10.42
N MET A 88 18.67 4.22 9.57
CA MET A 88 18.44 4.94 8.31
C MET A 88 17.54 4.15 7.35
N ILE A 89 17.80 2.85 7.16
CA ILE A 89 16.97 2.01 6.28
C ILE A 89 15.53 1.95 6.82
N THR A 90 15.37 1.81 8.14
CA THR A 90 14.05 1.82 8.78
C THR A 90 13.33 3.15 8.55
N LEU A 91 14.04 4.29 8.66
CA LEU A 91 13.48 5.61 8.39
C LEU A 91 12.98 5.73 6.94
N PHE A 92 13.80 5.32 5.96
CA PHE A 92 13.40 5.32 4.55
C PHE A 92 12.16 4.43 4.30
N MET A 93 12.10 3.25 4.91
CA MET A 93 10.94 2.37 4.81
C MET A 93 9.69 3.00 5.42
N ILE A 94 9.80 3.64 6.58
CA ILE A 94 8.67 4.35 7.21
C ILE A 94 8.16 5.46 6.30
N ILE A 95 9.06 6.30 5.76
CA ILE A 95 8.68 7.39 4.84
C ILE A 95 7.96 6.82 3.62
N PHE A 96 8.50 5.75 3.02
CA PHE A 96 7.90 5.09 1.86
C PHE A 96 6.50 4.53 2.16
N VAL A 97 6.32 3.86 3.30
CA VAL A 97 5.01 3.34 3.76
C VAL A 97 4.01 4.46 3.99
N VAL A 98 4.44 5.56 4.62
CA VAL A 98 3.60 6.75 4.84
C VAL A 98 3.16 7.35 3.51
N PHE A 99 4.08 7.50 2.56
CA PHE A 99 3.77 8.01 1.23
C PHE A 99 2.79 7.10 0.48
N ALA A 100 3.03 5.79 0.48
CA ALA A 100 2.11 4.82 -0.12
C ALA A 100 0.72 4.85 0.53
N ARG A 101 0.65 5.02 1.86
CA ARG A 101 -0.61 5.21 2.58
C ARG A 101 -1.32 6.49 2.19
N LEU A 102 -0.60 7.59 1.99
CA LEU A 102 -1.19 8.84 1.50
C LEU A 102 -1.78 8.67 0.09
N ILE A 103 -1.06 8.01 -0.82
CA ILE A 103 -1.58 7.69 -2.16
C ILE A 103 -2.84 6.83 -2.04
N LYS A 104 -2.82 5.76 -1.24
CA LYS A 104 -3.97 4.87 -1.08
C LYS A 104 -5.19 5.57 -0.46
N THR A 105 -4.99 6.40 0.57
CA THR A 105 -6.10 7.00 1.33
C THR A 105 -6.65 8.29 0.75
N LYS A 106 -5.82 9.09 0.08
CA LYS A 106 -6.21 10.38 -0.50
C LYS A 106 -6.18 10.36 -2.02
N GLY A 107 -5.11 9.83 -2.61
CA GLY A 107 -4.92 9.78 -4.06
C GLY A 107 -5.93 8.87 -4.76
N HIS A 108 -6.01 7.60 -4.35
CA HIS A 108 -6.89 6.60 -4.98
C HIS A 108 -8.37 7.00 -5.00
N PRO A 109 -8.97 7.47 -3.89
CA PRO A 109 -10.36 7.90 -3.91
C PRO A 109 -10.61 9.11 -4.83
N GLN A 110 -9.68 10.06 -4.89
CA GLN A 110 -9.79 11.21 -5.80
C GLN A 110 -9.63 10.78 -7.26
N MET A 111 -8.62 9.96 -7.57
CA MET A 111 -8.43 9.41 -8.93
C MET A 111 -9.64 8.60 -9.36
N LYS A 112 -10.19 7.76 -8.48
CA LYS A 112 -11.40 6.99 -8.72
C LYS A 112 -12.57 7.90 -9.08
N LYS A 113 -12.87 8.92 -8.28
CA LYS A 113 -13.96 9.87 -8.56
C LYS A 113 -13.78 10.56 -9.91
N ASN A 114 -12.58 11.10 -10.16
CA ASN A 114 -12.26 11.78 -11.42
C ASN A 114 -12.41 10.85 -12.65
N LEU A 115 -12.06 9.56 -12.52
CA LEU A 115 -12.20 8.59 -13.60
C LEU A 115 -13.65 8.15 -13.80
N ILE A 116 -14.43 8.02 -12.73
CA ILE A 116 -15.87 7.73 -12.80
C ILE A 116 -16.56 8.88 -13.55
N GLU A 117 -16.38 10.12 -13.12
CA GLU A 117 -16.97 11.31 -13.76
C GLU A 117 -16.58 11.45 -15.24
N LYS A 118 -15.38 11.01 -15.63
CA LYS A 118 -14.89 11.12 -17.01
C LYS A 118 -15.28 9.96 -17.92
N PHE A 119 -15.46 8.75 -17.39
CA PHE A 119 -15.53 7.53 -18.20
C PHE A 119 -16.71 6.61 -17.92
N ILE A 120 -17.50 6.93 -16.88
CA ILE A 120 -18.74 6.24 -16.56
C ILE A 120 -19.85 7.30 -16.68
N ASP A 121 -20.66 7.19 -17.73
CA ASP A 121 -21.83 8.05 -17.88
C ASP A 121 -22.78 7.81 -16.70
N GLU A 122 -22.84 8.76 -15.76
CA GLU A 122 -23.98 8.85 -14.85
C GLU A 122 -25.22 9.04 -15.71
N LYS A 123 -25.97 7.97 -15.98
CA LYS A 123 -27.32 8.11 -16.53
C LYS A 123 -28.05 9.13 -15.65
N PRO A 124 -28.54 10.26 -16.19
CA PRO A 124 -29.36 11.15 -15.39
C PRO A 124 -30.58 10.33 -14.93
N VAL A 125 -30.70 10.15 -13.62
CA VAL A 125 -31.91 9.63 -12.99
C VAL A 125 -33.05 10.49 -13.52
N LYS A 126 -33.91 9.91 -14.36
CA LYS A 126 -35.17 10.52 -14.77
C LYS A 126 -35.89 10.95 -13.50
N LYS A 127 -35.84 12.24 -13.17
CA LYS A 127 -36.83 12.84 -12.27
C LYS A 127 -38.16 12.70 -12.99
N VAL A 128 -38.92 11.67 -12.61
CA VAL A 128 -40.32 11.55 -12.95
C VAL A 128 -40.99 12.76 -12.29
N LYS A 129 -41.47 13.68 -13.13
CA LYS A 129 -42.31 14.80 -12.71
C LYS A 129 -43.68 14.29 -12.27
#